data_AF-A0ABD3PWW8-F1
#
_entry.id   AF-A0ABD3PWW8-F1
#
_cell.length_a   1.000
_cell.length_b   1.000
_cell.length_c   1.000
_cell.angle_alpha   90.00
_cell.angle_beta   90.00
_cell.angle_gamma   90.00
#
_symmetry.space_group_name_H-M   'P 1'
#
loop_
_entity.id
_entity.type
_entity.pdbx_description
1 polymer ?
#
loop_
_entity_poly.entity_id
_entity_poly.type
_entity_poly.pdbx_seq_one_letter_code
_entity_poly.pdbx_strand_id
1 'polypeptide(L)'
;MAISSIRSAKFQHCRFILARFILTASVDAFISPCITPQSRFNALRASSRVTAISPRLNSYPPIPTDLIECFSPKEWEQRCSLAVAYRIAYLHSWHENIFNHITLKVEGSENYSDGPYFLLNDFGIGFDEITACNLLKVNLDGMVLDTIKPIPAERRDINSGEGRVFKPGYVLHSAIHAVRHDVYAVWHGHDLDASAVSQTKFGILPLSQEATYVLNKGLSYHPFEGSANDLSEQPRLVANLGPTNQMLLLEDHGPIVACPTLEEAFAGMYFLTRACKYQIKSLSAAGGDLSKIHLPDDTTMNEMVKRMEMFDEAPLACKEDNVKSSDQTSENGSPAEVMHDTPGLMFAYARRTAEKTFGLASIYR
;
A
#
# COMPACT_ATOMS: atom_id res chain seq x y z
N MET A 1 -16.85 10.48 40.95
CA MET A 1 -15.40 10.45 40.71
C MET A 1 -15.07 9.06 40.15
N ALA A 2 -14.51 8.84 38.96
CA ALA A 2 -14.20 9.69 37.82
C ALA A 2 -14.13 8.75 36.59
N ILE A 3 -15.10 8.84 35.68
CA ILE A 3 -15.02 8.35 34.29
C ILE A 3 -15.66 9.46 33.44
N SER A 4 -14.91 10.54 33.26
CA SER A 4 -15.29 11.70 32.45
C SER A 4 -14.01 12.36 31.94
N SER A 5 -13.41 11.82 30.86
CA SER A 5 -12.28 12.48 30.18
C SER A 5 -12.00 11.99 28.76
N ILE A 6 -12.93 11.33 28.07
CA ILE A 6 -12.74 10.96 26.66
C ILE A 6 -14.05 11.17 25.91
N ARG A 7 -14.34 12.44 25.59
CA ARG A 7 -15.24 12.92 24.51
C ARG A 7 -15.51 14.42 24.71
N SER A 8 -14.69 15.27 24.12
CA SER A 8 -15.13 16.56 23.54
C SER A 8 -13.94 17.25 22.86
N ALA A 9 -13.72 16.98 21.57
CA ALA A 9 -13.02 17.88 20.63
C ALA A 9 -12.83 17.24 19.23
N LYS A 10 -13.85 16.56 18.68
CA LYS A 10 -13.93 16.26 17.24
C LYS A 10 -15.42 16.35 16.86
N PHE A 11 -15.74 17.10 15.80
CA PHE A 11 -17.09 17.36 15.26
C PHE A 11 -17.95 18.50 15.84
N GLN A 12 -17.38 19.67 16.12
CA GLN A 12 -18.15 20.92 16.10
C GLN A 12 -17.25 22.10 15.75
N HIS A 13 -17.13 22.44 14.47
CA HIS A 13 -16.98 23.80 13.93
C HIS A 13 -16.81 23.73 12.41
N CYS A 14 -17.85 24.14 11.67
CA CYS A 14 -17.74 24.93 10.43
C CYS A 14 -19.15 25.17 9.87
N ARG A 15 -19.84 26.19 10.39
CA ARG A 15 -20.89 26.89 9.66
C ARG A 15 -20.28 28.18 9.10
N PHE A 16 -20.58 28.45 7.83
CA PHE A 16 -20.27 29.64 7.02
C PHE A 16 -18.81 29.81 6.56
N ILE A 17 -18.59 29.78 5.25
CA ILE A 17 -18.43 30.95 4.38
C ILE A 17 -18.71 30.53 2.93
N LEU A 18 -19.56 31.32 2.27
CA LEU A 18 -19.97 31.22 0.87
C LEU A 18 -19.05 32.12 0.04
N ALA A 19 -18.42 31.62 -1.03
CA ALA A 19 -17.93 32.49 -2.11
C ALA A 19 -17.86 31.72 -3.44
N ARG A 20 -18.52 32.30 -4.44
CA ARG A 20 -18.64 31.85 -5.84
C ARG A 20 -17.29 31.89 -6.56
N PHE A 21 -17.01 30.86 -7.35
CA PHE A 21 -16.28 31.00 -8.61
C PHE A 21 -16.98 30.18 -9.70
N ILE A 22 -17.43 30.87 -10.75
CA ILE A 22 -17.93 30.29 -12.00
C ILE A 22 -16.75 30.30 -12.96
N LEU A 23 -16.34 29.14 -13.46
CA LEU A 23 -15.52 29.02 -14.65
C LEU A 23 -16.05 27.86 -15.49
N THR A 24 -16.48 28.22 -16.69
CA THR A 24 -16.99 27.36 -17.74
C THR A 24 -15.85 26.58 -18.39
N ALA A 25 -15.98 25.26 -18.48
CA ALA A 25 -15.14 24.43 -19.35
C ALA A 25 -16.04 23.57 -20.26
N SER A 26 -15.77 23.65 -21.56
CA SER A 26 -16.45 22.99 -22.66
C SER A 26 -16.26 21.47 -22.60
N VAL A 27 -17.33 20.71 -22.90
CA VAL A 27 -17.32 19.25 -22.96
C VAL A 27 -17.40 18.84 -24.43
N ASP A 28 -16.30 18.32 -24.98
CA ASP A 28 -16.35 17.58 -26.25
C ASP A 28 -16.62 16.10 -25.96
N ALA A 29 -17.76 15.63 -26.47
CA ALA A 29 -18.25 14.27 -26.32
C ALA A 29 -17.79 13.38 -27.48
N PHE A 30 -17.12 12.27 -27.17
CA PHE A 30 -16.97 11.14 -28.10
C PHE A 30 -18.00 10.05 -27.76
N ILE A 31 -18.93 9.86 -28.68
CA ILE A 31 -19.97 8.83 -28.66
C ILE A 31 -19.37 7.52 -29.18
N SER A 32 -19.58 6.40 -28.47
CA SER A 32 -19.44 5.04 -29.03
C SER A 32 -20.66 4.20 -28.66
N PRO A 33 -21.16 3.31 -29.53
CA PRO A 33 -22.52 2.79 -29.44
C PRO A 33 -22.68 1.61 -28.47
N CYS A 34 -23.84 1.63 -27.81
CA CYS A 34 -24.35 0.65 -26.86
C CYS A 34 -24.71 -0.69 -27.56
N ILE A 35 -24.22 -1.81 -27.02
CA ILE A 35 -24.69 -3.17 -27.37
C ILE A 35 -25.39 -3.75 -26.13
N THR A 36 -26.61 -4.22 -26.33
CA THR A 36 -27.57 -4.62 -25.29
C THR A 36 -27.20 -5.93 -24.56
N PRO A 37 -27.52 -6.09 -23.26
CA PRO A 37 -27.15 -7.26 -22.48
C PRO A 37 -28.36 -8.21 -22.27
N GLN A 38 -28.57 -9.20 -23.14
CA GLN A 38 -29.58 -10.25 -22.88
C GLN A 38 -29.18 -11.68 -23.23
N SER A 39 -27.93 -11.98 -23.61
CA SER A 39 -27.56 -13.33 -24.10
C SER A 39 -26.40 -14.05 -23.39
N ARG A 40 -25.96 -13.63 -22.20
CA ARG A 40 -24.84 -14.30 -21.48
C ARG A 40 -25.12 -14.83 -20.07
N PHE A 41 -26.37 -15.02 -19.68
CA PHE A 41 -26.68 -15.42 -18.29
C PHE A 41 -26.69 -16.92 -17.98
N ASN A 42 -26.48 -17.83 -18.94
CA ASN A 42 -26.64 -19.27 -18.71
C ASN A 42 -25.37 -20.14 -18.87
N ALA A 43 -24.16 -19.58 -18.91
CA ALA A 43 -22.93 -20.37 -19.12
C ALA A 43 -21.88 -20.32 -17.99
N LEU A 44 -22.20 -19.74 -16.82
CA LEU A 44 -21.23 -19.57 -15.71
C LEU A 44 -21.54 -20.38 -14.45
N ARG A 45 -22.34 -21.45 -14.56
CA ARG A 45 -22.52 -22.43 -13.48
C ARG A 45 -21.87 -23.77 -13.81
N ALA A 46 -20.54 -23.78 -13.88
CA ALA A 46 -19.76 -25.00 -13.71
C ALA A 46 -18.30 -24.61 -13.39
N SER A 47 -17.74 -25.26 -12.36
CA SER A 47 -16.34 -25.17 -11.92
C SER A 47 -15.97 -24.06 -10.94
N SER A 48 -16.64 -24.01 -9.79
CA SER A 48 -16.06 -23.51 -8.54
C SER A 48 -15.28 -24.62 -7.83
N ARG A 49 -14.11 -24.95 -8.36
CA ARG A 49 -13.00 -25.47 -7.54
C ARG A 49 -11.93 -24.39 -7.53
N VAL A 50 -11.74 -23.73 -6.39
CA VAL A 50 -10.55 -22.92 -6.16
C VAL A 50 -9.39 -23.90 -6.07
N THR A 51 -8.77 -24.19 -7.22
CA THR A 51 -7.50 -24.89 -7.28
C THR A 51 -6.47 -24.08 -6.50
N ALA A 52 -5.73 -24.75 -5.62
CA ALA A 52 -4.55 -24.19 -4.95
C ALA A 52 -3.73 -23.36 -5.94
N ILE A 53 -3.38 -22.14 -5.53
CA ILE A 53 -2.60 -21.19 -6.32
C ILE A 53 -1.34 -21.92 -6.79
N SER A 54 -1.13 -21.96 -8.10
CA SER A 54 0.01 -22.67 -8.70
C SER A 54 1.33 -22.17 -8.09
N PRO A 55 2.29 -23.06 -7.75
CA PRO A 55 3.60 -22.68 -7.20
C PRO A 55 4.36 -21.65 -8.05
N ARG A 56 4.05 -21.57 -9.35
CA ARG A 56 4.63 -20.60 -10.28
C ARG A 56 4.16 -19.16 -10.08
N LEU A 57 3.07 -18.92 -9.35
CA LEU A 57 2.59 -17.55 -9.11
C LEU A 57 3.43 -16.78 -8.08
N ASN A 58 4.16 -17.48 -7.21
CA ASN A 58 4.88 -16.84 -6.10
C ASN A 58 6.42 -16.87 -6.23
N SER A 59 7.00 -17.61 -7.17
CA SER A 59 8.47 -17.65 -7.29
C SER A 59 9.03 -16.46 -8.09
N TYR A 60 10.00 -15.76 -7.52
CA TYR A 60 10.85 -14.80 -8.24
C TYR A 60 11.96 -15.54 -9.02
N PRO A 61 12.57 -14.92 -10.05
CA PRO A 61 13.70 -15.52 -10.75
C PRO A 61 14.87 -15.76 -9.78
N PRO A 62 15.77 -16.72 -10.06
CA PRO A 62 16.94 -16.96 -9.23
C PRO A 62 17.92 -15.77 -9.29
N ILE A 63 18.79 -15.68 -8.28
CA ILE A 63 19.88 -14.69 -8.24
C ILE A 63 20.76 -14.87 -9.49
N PRO A 64 21.10 -13.79 -10.22
CA PRO A 64 22.09 -13.85 -11.29
C PRO A 64 23.44 -14.40 -10.78
N THR A 65 24.13 -15.21 -11.58
CA THR A 65 25.36 -15.89 -11.17
C THR A 65 26.44 -14.93 -10.65
N ASP A 66 26.54 -13.74 -11.25
CA ASP A 66 27.46 -12.66 -10.88
C ASP A 66 27.06 -11.94 -9.57
N LEU A 67 25.85 -12.16 -9.06
CA LEU A 67 25.32 -11.55 -7.84
C LEU A 67 25.08 -12.57 -6.71
N ILE A 68 25.38 -13.85 -6.93
CA ILE A 68 25.08 -14.93 -5.97
C ILE A 68 25.78 -14.75 -4.62
N GLU A 69 26.90 -14.03 -4.62
CA GLU A 69 27.66 -13.71 -3.42
C GLU A 69 27.24 -12.39 -2.76
N CYS A 70 26.44 -11.55 -3.45
CA CYS A 70 26.01 -10.25 -2.96
C CYS A 70 24.80 -10.34 -2.03
N PHE A 71 23.91 -11.31 -2.27
CA PHE A 71 22.61 -11.41 -1.58
C PHE A 71 22.35 -12.82 -1.04
N SER A 72 21.70 -12.90 0.11
CA SER A 72 21.08 -14.16 0.53
C SER A 72 19.85 -14.46 -0.35
N PRO A 73 19.41 -15.73 -0.45
CA PRO A 73 18.18 -16.06 -1.17
C PRO A 73 16.96 -15.27 -0.71
N LYS A 74 16.85 -15.01 0.60
CA LYS A 74 15.75 -14.27 1.20
C LYS A 74 15.81 -12.78 0.89
N GLU A 75 16.99 -12.16 1.00
CA GLU A 75 17.17 -10.75 0.61
C GLU A 75 16.87 -10.56 -0.88
N TRP A 76 17.29 -11.52 -1.73
CA TRP A 76 16.99 -11.47 -3.15
C TRP A 76 15.49 -11.50 -3.45
N GLU A 77 14.74 -12.37 -2.77
CA GLU A 77 13.27 -12.42 -2.88
C GLU A 77 12.64 -11.06 -2.52
N GLN A 78 13.10 -10.44 -1.42
CA GLN A 78 12.64 -9.13 -0.98
C GLN A 78 13.01 -8.02 -1.97
N ARG A 79 14.22 -8.06 -2.56
CA ARG A 79 14.66 -7.13 -3.62
C ARG A 79 13.78 -7.28 -4.86
N CYS A 80 13.47 -8.49 -5.29
CA CYS A 80 12.58 -8.72 -6.41
C CYS A 80 11.15 -8.23 -6.13
N SER A 81 10.62 -8.50 -4.93
CA SER A 81 9.29 -8.02 -4.55
C SER A 81 9.20 -6.50 -4.48
N LEU A 82 10.20 -5.86 -3.87
CA LEU A 82 10.26 -4.40 -3.78
C LEU A 82 10.44 -3.76 -5.16
N ALA A 83 11.28 -4.30 -6.04
CA ALA A 83 11.43 -3.79 -7.40
C ALA A 83 10.09 -3.82 -8.17
N VAL A 84 9.32 -4.90 -8.04
CA VAL A 84 7.96 -4.98 -8.60
C VAL A 84 7.04 -3.92 -7.99
N ALA A 85 7.11 -3.67 -6.69
CA ALA A 85 6.28 -2.65 -6.04
C ALA A 85 6.54 -1.25 -6.61
N TYR A 86 7.80 -0.89 -6.88
CA TYR A 86 8.13 0.36 -7.60
C TYR A 86 7.50 0.42 -9.00
N ARG A 87 7.53 -0.69 -9.75
CA ARG A 87 6.88 -0.75 -11.07
C ARG A 87 5.36 -0.60 -11.00
N ILE A 88 4.74 -1.20 -9.98
CA ILE A 88 3.31 -1.06 -9.71
C ILE A 88 2.99 0.40 -9.36
N ALA A 89 3.78 1.03 -8.48
CA ALA A 89 3.64 2.43 -8.12
C ALA A 89 3.69 3.35 -9.35
N TYR A 90 4.59 3.07 -10.29
CA TYR A 90 4.69 3.80 -11.56
C TYR A 90 3.43 3.64 -12.42
N LEU A 91 2.94 2.40 -12.61
CA LEU A 91 1.72 2.12 -13.38
C LEU A 91 0.47 2.80 -12.81
N HIS A 92 0.46 3.03 -11.49
CA HIS A 92 -0.62 3.74 -10.81
C HIS A 92 -0.40 5.25 -10.70
N SER A 93 0.74 5.78 -11.18
CA SER A 93 1.12 7.19 -11.03
C SER A 93 1.14 7.68 -9.56
N TRP A 94 1.56 6.82 -8.64
CA TRP A 94 1.68 7.15 -7.21
C TRP A 94 3.01 7.84 -6.84
N HIS A 95 3.84 8.11 -7.84
CA HIS A 95 5.16 8.71 -7.69
C HIS A 95 5.14 10.15 -8.23
N GLU A 96 6.06 10.95 -7.74
CA GLU A 96 6.37 12.31 -8.15
C GLU A 96 7.84 12.32 -8.56
N ASN A 97 8.07 12.07 -9.85
CA ASN A 97 9.41 12.04 -10.43
C ASN A 97 10.33 11.10 -9.59
N ILE A 98 11.50 11.58 -9.18
CA ILE A 98 12.51 10.84 -8.40
C ILE A 98 12.37 10.97 -6.88
N PHE A 99 11.30 11.57 -6.35
CA PHE A 99 11.26 12.03 -4.95
C PHE A 99 10.63 11.04 -3.96
N ASN A 100 9.80 10.11 -4.41
CA ASN A 100 9.16 9.15 -3.49
C ASN A 100 10.06 7.96 -3.16
N HIS A 101 9.61 7.17 -2.19
CA HIS A 101 10.39 6.09 -1.61
C HIS A 101 9.50 5.02 -0.97
N ILE A 102 9.94 3.78 -1.08
CA ILE A 102 9.32 2.60 -0.47
C ILE A 102 10.45 1.87 0.25
N THR A 103 10.30 1.61 1.55
CA THR A 103 11.29 0.83 2.29
C THR A 103 10.74 -0.53 2.66
N LEU A 104 11.55 -1.57 2.50
CA LEU A 104 11.25 -2.92 2.99
C LEU A 104 12.34 -3.37 3.98
N LYS A 105 11.96 -3.70 5.20
CA LYS A 105 12.86 -4.25 6.22
C LYS A 105 13.34 -5.64 5.79
N VAL A 106 14.65 -5.86 5.86
CA VAL A 106 15.25 -7.16 5.53
C VAL A 106 14.93 -8.13 6.66
N GLU A 107 14.29 -9.25 6.33
CA GLU A 107 13.80 -10.19 7.35
C GLU A 107 14.97 -10.83 8.11
N GLY A 108 14.85 -10.88 9.44
CA GLY A 108 15.87 -11.42 10.34
C GLY A 108 17.05 -10.47 10.59
N SER A 109 17.10 -9.30 9.91
CA SER A 109 18.21 -8.36 10.06
C SER A 109 18.27 -7.67 11.41
N GLU A 110 17.16 -7.62 12.14
CA GLU A 110 17.07 -7.17 13.53
C GLU A 110 17.93 -8.00 14.50
N ASN A 111 18.37 -9.20 14.10
CA ASN A 111 19.25 -10.05 14.91
C ASN A 111 20.74 -9.74 14.71
N TYR A 112 21.09 -8.89 13.74
CA TYR A 112 22.47 -8.43 13.55
C TYR A 112 22.81 -7.30 14.52
N SER A 113 24.05 -7.24 14.98
CA SER A 113 24.53 -6.23 15.93
C SER A 113 24.44 -4.79 15.42
N ASP A 114 24.47 -4.62 14.11
CA ASP A 114 24.40 -3.36 13.37
C ASP A 114 23.10 -3.21 12.56
N GLY A 115 22.16 -4.15 12.73
CA GLY A 115 20.81 -4.09 12.15
C GLY A 115 19.80 -3.35 13.03
N PRO A 116 18.54 -3.22 12.59
CA PRO A 116 17.96 -3.80 11.37
C PRO A 116 18.39 -3.10 10.07
N TYR A 117 18.19 -3.78 8.94
CA TYR A 117 18.47 -3.28 7.60
C TYR A 117 17.20 -3.07 6.78
N PHE A 118 17.27 -2.17 5.80
CA PHE A 118 16.15 -1.79 4.94
C PHE A 118 16.60 -1.69 3.49
N LEU A 119 15.73 -2.11 2.57
CA LEU A 119 15.86 -1.95 1.13
C LEU A 119 15.07 -0.73 0.66
N LEU A 120 15.61 0.06 -0.26
CA LEU A 120 14.92 1.19 -0.91
C LEU A 120 15.58 1.59 -2.24
N ASN A 121 14.94 2.49 -2.99
CA ASN A 121 15.47 3.04 -4.24
C ASN A 121 16.74 3.88 -4.04
N ASP A 122 17.63 3.80 -5.02
CA ASP A 122 18.73 4.76 -5.17
C ASP A 122 18.20 6.09 -5.71
N PHE A 123 18.57 7.19 -5.06
CA PHE A 123 18.06 8.51 -5.40
C PHE A 123 18.58 8.99 -6.76
N GLY A 124 17.63 9.46 -7.58
CA GLY A 124 17.85 9.89 -8.96
C GLY A 124 17.30 8.92 -10.00
N ILE A 125 16.91 7.70 -9.60
CA ILE A 125 16.29 6.70 -10.47
C ILE A 125 14.77 6.85 -10.42
N GLY A 126 14.12 6.85 -11.57
CA GLY A 126 12.66 6.81 -11.68
C GLY A 126 12.08 5.48 -11.21
N PHE A 127 10.83 5.48 -10.75
CA PHE A 127 10.18 4.24 -10.30
C PHE A 127 10.05 3.18 -11.42
N ASP A 128 10.04 3.61 -12.69
CA ASP A 128 10.12 2.80 -13.91
C ASP A 128 11.54 2.41 -14.34
N GLU A 129 12.54 2.70 -13.52
CA GLU A 129 13.93 2.31 -13.75
C GLU A 129 14.45 1.40 -12.62
N ILE A 130 13.71 1.28 -11.51
CA ILE A 130 14.09 0.40 -10.39
C ILE A 130 14.13 -1.06 -10.81
N THR A 131 15.20 -1.74 -10.41
CA THR A 131 15.41 -3.17 -10.59
C THR A 131 15.76 -3.82 -9.25
N ALA A 132 15.69 -5.16 -9.18
CA ALA A 132 16.13 -5.89 -8.00
C ALA A 132 17.62 -5.66 -7.66
N CYS A 133 18.45 -5.36 -8.68
CA CYS A 133 19.89 -5.17 -8.53
C CYS A 133 20.29 -3.73 -8.20
N ASN A 134 19.47 -2.71 -8.52
CA ASN A 134 19.81 -1.32 -8.24
C ASN A 134 19.21 -0.76 -6.94
N LEU A 135 18.46 -1.58 -6.18
CA LEU A 135 18.04 -1.24 -4.82
C LEU A 135 19.24 -1.09 -3.87
N LEU A 136 19.17 -0.13 -2.98
CA LEU A 136 20.14 0.06 -1.90
C LEU A 136 19.72 -0.76 -0.67
N LYS A 137 20.71 -1.23 0.08
CA LYS A 137 20.53 -1.68 1.47
C LYS A 137 21.12 -0.67 2.44
N VAL A 138 20.36 -0.29 3.47
CA VAL A 138 20.77 0.71 4.47
C VAL A 138 20.49 0.24 5.89
N ASN A 139 21.22 0.79 6.87
CA ASN A 139 20.85 0.69 8.29
C ASN A 139 19.82 1.78 8.68
N LEU A 140 19.39 1.77 9.94
CA LEU A 140 18.40 2.73 10.48
C LEU A 140 18.83 4.21 10.36
N ASP A 141 20.14 4.49 10.37
CA ASP A 141 20.69 5.84 10.20
C ASP A 141 20.76 6.30 8.73
N GLY A 142 20.42 5.41 7.79
CA GLY A 142 20.47 5.65 6.34
C GLY A 142 21.87 5.51 5.75
N MET A 143 22.78 4.85 6.45
CA MET A 143 24.09 4.50 5.90
C MET A 143 23.95 3.33 4.94
N VAL A 144 24.49 3.46 3.73
CA VAL A 144 24.46 2.40 2.71
C VAL A 144 25.43 1.27 3.08
N LEU A 145 24.92 0.03 3.06
CA LEU A 145 25.60 -1.19 3.49
C LEU A 145 26.03 -2.09 2.32
N ASP A 146 25.79 -1.69 1.07
CA ASP A 146 26.20 -2.45 -0.13
C ASP A 146 27.73 -2.42 -0.37
N THR A 147 28.53 -2.30 0.70
CA THR A 147 29.99 -2.14 0.69
C THR A 147 30.74 -3.45 0.93
N ILE A 148 30.09 -4.51 1.42
CA ILE A 148 30.78 -5.79 1.73
C ILE A 148 31.15 -6.55 0.45
N LYS A 149 30.26 -6.59 -0.54
CA LYS A 149 30.55 -7.04 -1.91
C LYS A 149 29.80 -6.13 -2.89
N PRO A 150 30.49 -5.16 -3.52
CA PRO A 150 29.84 -4.18 -4.35
C PRO A 150 29.18 -4.86 -5.54
N ILE A 151 27.98 -4.40 -5.85
CA ILE A 151 27.30 -4.76 -7.09
C ILE A 151 28.18 -4.26 -8.26
N PRO A 152 28.41 -5.07 -9.32
CA PRO A 152 29.22 -4.64 -10.45
C PRO A 152 28.73 -3.30 -11.02
N ALA A 153 29.66 -2.39 -11.35
CA ALA A 153 29.32 -1.02 -11.74
C ALA A 153 28.38 -0.95 -12.96
N GLU A 154 28.50 -1.93 -13.87
CA GLU A 154 27.65 -2.09 -15.05
C GLU A 154 26.18 -2.47 -14.74
N ARG A 155 25.87 -2.85 -13.50
CA ARG A 155 24.52 -3.15 -13.03
C ARG A 155 23.84 -1.92 -12.39
N ARG A 156 24.56 -0.81 -12.22
CA ARG A 156 24.01 0.46 -11.72
C ARG A 156 23.98 1.47 -12.86
N ASP A 157 22.78 1.81 -13.33
CA ASP A 157 22.59 2.76 -14.42
C ASP A 157 23.08 4.17 -14.06
N ILE A 158 22.76 4.60 -12.83
CA ILE A 158 23.24 5.86 -12.25
C ILE A 158 23.86 5.56 -10.88
N ASN A 159 24.76 6.43 -10.43
CA ASN A 159 25.46 6.30 -9.15
C ASN A 159 26.32 5.01 -9.04
N SER A 160 27.25 4.80 -9.99
CA SER A 160 28.23 3.69 -9.97
C SER A 160 29.17 3.63 -8.74
N GLY A 161 29.03 4.57 -7.80
CA GLY A 161 29.63 4.54 -6.47
C GLY A 161 28.72 3.90 -5.42
N GLU A 162 28.72 4.42 -4.21
CA GLU A 162 28.00 3.84 -3.06
C GLU A 162 26.47 3.86 -3.20
N GLY A 163 25.93 4.67 -4.11
CA GLY A 163 24.50 4.99 -4.18
C GLY A 163 24.17 6.19 -3.29
N ARG A 164 22.95 6.73 -3.40
CA ARG A 164 22.53 7.92 -2.66
C ARG A 164 21.15 7.70 -2.05
N VAL A 165 21.06 7.87 -0.73
CA VAL A 165 19.77 7.91 -0.03
C VAL A 165 19.21 9.32 -0.11
N PHE A 166 17.94 9.46 -0.47
CA PHE A 166 17.22 10.71 -0.29
C PHE A 166 16.92 10.93 1.20
N LYS A 167 17.87 11.56 1.89
CA LYS A 167 17.83 11.74 3.36
C LYS A 167 16.50 12.32 3.89
N PRO A 168 15.90 13.38 3.30
CA PRO A 168 14.62 13.90 3.79
C PRO A 168 13.52 12.82 3.80
N GLY A 169 13.43 12.03 2.74
CA GLY A 169 12.46 10.95 2.64
C GLY A 169 12.71 9.81 3.61
N TYR A 170 13.99 9.44 3.78
CA TYR A 170 14.36 8.33 4.66
C TYR A 170 14.13 8.64 6.15
N VAL A 171 14.20 9.92 6.56
CA VAL A 171 13.92 10.36 7.94
C VAL A 171 12.52 9.95 8.41
N LEU A 172 11.52 9.99 7.52
CA LEU A 172 10.14 9.58 7.84
C LEU A 172 10.05 8.06 8.04
N HIS A 173 10.72 7.31 7.16
CA HIS A 173 10.70 5.85 7.19
C HIS A 173 11.47 5.29 8.39
N SER A 174 12.65 5.83 8.68
CA SER A 174 13.47 5.41 9.82
C SER A 174 12.78 5.69 11.15
N ALA A 175 12.07 6.83 11.28
CA ALA A 175 11.27 7.15 12.45
C ALA A 175 10.20 6.07 12.75
N ILE A 176 9.48 5.62 11.71
CA ILE A 176 8.47 4.57 11.85
C ILE A 176 9.12 3.23 12.17
N HIS A 177 10.14 2.82 11.43
CA HIS A 177 10.81 1.53 11.65
C HIS A 177 11.51 1.42 13.01
N ALA A 178 11.98 2.54 13.56
CA ALA A 178 12.63 2.60 14.87
C ALA A 178 11.71 2.20 16.03
N VAL A 179 10.40 2.43 15.89
CA VAL A 179 9.43 2.30 17.00
C VAL A 179 8.32 1.29 16.71
N ARG A 180 8.02 1.01 15.44
CA ARG A 180 7.03 0.03 14.99
C ARG A 180 7.74 -1.18 14.40
N HIS A 181 8.26 -2.04 15.27
CA HIS A 181 8.99 -3.24 14.85
C HIS A 181 8.11 -4.28 14.12
N ASP A 182 6.79 -4.16 14.25
CA ASP A 182 5.78 -4.91 13.50
C ASP A 182 5.65 -4.45 12.04
N VAL A 183 6.16 -3.27 11.69
CA VAL A 183 6.15 -2.73 10.33
C VAL A 183 7.39 -3.20 9.57
N TYR A 184 7.17 -3.87 8.44
CA TYR A 184 8.23 -4.27 7.52
C TYR A 184 8.22 -3.41 6.25
N ALA A 185 7.06 -2.96 5.79
CA ALA A 185 6.95 -2.12 4.62
C ALA A 185 6.41 -0.74 4.98
N VAL A 186 7.14 0.30 4.56
CA VAL A 186 6.64 1.68 4.59
C VAL A 186 6.64 2.20 3.15
N TRP A 187 5.49 2.68 2.70
CA TRP A 187 5.27 3.16 1.34
C TRP A 187 4.77 4.60 1.41
N HIS A 188 5.55 5.52 0.88
CA HIS A 188 5.16 6.91 0.71
C HIS A 188 4.97 7.23 -0.79
N GLY A 189 3.92 7.97 -1.11
CA GLY A 189 3.60 8.35 -2.49
C GLY A 189 2.94 9.72 -2.55
N HIS A 190 2.87 10.28 -3.75
CA HIS A 190 2.26 11.59 -4.05
C HIS A 190 1.15 11.44 -5.10
N ASP A 191 0.23 10.50 -4.87
CA ASP A 191 -0.97 10.39 -5.71
C ASP A 191 -1.77 11.69 -5.66
N LEU A 192 -2.13 12.24 -6.84
CA LEU A 192 -2.77 13.54 -6.95
C LEU A 192 -4.08 13.66 -6.17
N ASP A 193 -4.93 12.62 -6.22
CA ASP A 193 -6.21 12.62 -5.54
C ASP A 193 -5.99 12.53 -4.02
N ALA A 194 -5.04 11.71 -3.57
CA ALA A 194 -4.69 11.60 -2.15
C ALA A 194 -4.06 12.87 -1.59
N SER A 195 -3.14 13.49 -2.31
CA SER A 195 -2.57 14.79 -1.93
C SER A 195 -3.63 15.88 -1.91
N ALA A 196 -4.55 15.93 -2.89
CA ALA A 196 -5.66 16.88 -2.88
C ALA A 196 -6.58 16.70 -1.66
N VAL A 197 -6.90 15.46 -1.28
CA VAL A 197 -7.70 15.21 -0.07
C VAL A 197 -6.95 15.58 1.20
N SER A 198 -5.64 15.36 1.26
CA SER A 198 -4.79 15.75 2.41
C SER A 198 -4.77 17.26 2.69
N GLN A 199 -5.10 18.08 1.69
CA GLN A 199 -5.20 19.53 1.78
C GLN A 199 -6.59 20.01 2.26
N THR A 200 -7.52 19.07 2.51
CA THR A 200 -8.88 19.41 2.94
C THR A 200 -9.05 19.25 4.44
N LYS A 201 -9.86 20.13 5.05
CA LYS A 201 -10.20 20.06 6.48
C LYS A 201 -11.01 18.84 6.90
N PHE A 202 -11.56 18.10 5.93
CA PHE A 202 -12.44 16.96 6.21
C PHE A 202 -11.69 15.61 6.16
N GLY A 203 -10.46 15.59 5.64
CA GLY A 203 -9.72 14.35 5.44
C GLY A 203 -10.49 13.33 4.60
N ILE A 204 -10.31 12.04 4.91
CA ILE A 204 -11.05 10.94 4.29
C ILE A 204 -12.47 10.84 4.87
N LEU A 205 -13.45 10.92 3.98
CA LEU A 205 -14.87 10.73 4.27
C LEU A 205 -15.28 9.27 3.96
N PRO A 206 -16.23 8.70 4.73
CA PRO A 206 -16.72 7.34 4.51
C PRO A 206 -17.71 7.26 3.33
N LEU A 207 -17.22 7.53 2.13
CA LEU A 207 -18.03 7.65 0.90
C LEU A 207 -17.99 6.42 0.00
N SER A 208 -17.10 5.47 0.27
CA SER A 208 -16.96 4.26 -0.53
C SER A 208 -16.50 3.08 0.33
N GLN A 209 -16.63 1.87 -0.21
CA GLN A 209 -16.12 0.67 0.44
C GLN A 209 -14.60 0.72 0.63
N GLU A 210 -13.87 1.40 -0.26
CA GLU A 210 -12.44 1.64 -0.11
C GLU A 210 -12.13 2.57 1.07
N ALA A 211 -12.93 3.64 1.25
CA ALA A 211 -12.78 4.50 2.43
C ALA A 211 -13.04 3.73 3.72
N THR A 212 -14.00 2.79 3.71
CA THR A 212 -14.22 1.90 4.84
C THR A 212 -12.99 1.06 5.17
N TYR A 213 -12.36 0.44 4.17
CA TYR A 213 -11.14 -0.35 4.38
C TYR A 213 -10.06 0.49 5.07
N VAL A 214 -9.83 1.70 4.56
CA VAL A 214 -8.86 2.67 5.10
C VAL A 214 -9.16 3.00 6.57
N LEU A 215 -10.41 3.36 6.86
CA LEU A 215 -10.82 3.74 8.22
C LEU A 215 -10.74 2.54 9.18
N ASN A 216 -11.03 1.33 8.71
CA ASN A 216 -10.97 0.10 9.51
C ASN A 216 -9.53 -0.33 9.81
N LYS A 217 -8.61 -0.24 8.85
CA LYS A 217 -7.18 -0.55 9.05
C LYS A 217 -6.42 0.54 9.82
N GLY A 218 -7.08 1.66 10.11
CA GLY A 218 -6.58 2.75 10.92
C GLY A 218 -5.88 3.82 10.09
N LEU A 219 -6.44 5.02 10.13
CA LEU A 219 -5.93 6.23 9.49
C LEU A 219 -5.68 7.32 10.53
N SER A 220 -4.45 7.85 10.52
CA SER A 220 -4.04 9.03 11.27
C SER A 220 -3.74 10.21 10.36
N TYR A 221 -3.59 11.38 10.95
CA TYR A 221 -3.20 12.61 10.26
C TYR A 221 -1.97 13.21 10.93
N HIS A 222 -1.05 13.77 10.14
CA HIS A 222 0.09 14.54 10.65
C HIS A 222 0.09 15.94 10.02
N PRO A 223 0.04 17.00 10.83
CA PRO A 223 0.07 18.38 10.32
C PRO A 223 1.34 18.66 9.50
N PHE A 224 1.22 19.52 8.49
CA PHE A 224 2.36 19.95 7.71
C PHE A 224 3.33 20.81 8.55
N GLU A 225 4.57 20.36 8.71
CA GLU A 225 5.62 21.09 9.44
C GLU A 225 6.67 21.75 8.52
N GLY A 226 6.52 21.64 7.19
CA GLY A 226 7.43 22.21 6.21
C GLY A 226 8.34 21.16 5.56
N SER A 227 9.66 21.35 5.68
CA SER A 227 10.63 20.44 5.06
C SER A 227 10.85 19.19 5.92
N ALA A 228 10.71 18.01 5.31
CA ALA A 228 10.91 16.68 5.94
C ALA A 228 12.35 16.37 6.42
N ASN A 229 13.19 17.40 6.62
CA ASN A 229 14.58 17.29 7.06
C ASN A 229 14.77 17.53 8.56
N ASP A 230 13.73 17.96 9.28
CA ASP A 230 13.83 18.25 10.70
C ASP A 230 13.61 16.99 11.53
N LEU A 231 14.68 16.46 12.13
CA LEU A 231 14.60 15.31 13.04
C LEU A 231 13.70 15.58 14.26
N SER A 232 13.41 16.84 14.59
CA SER A 232 12.48 17.20 15.66
C SER A 232 11.04 16.77 15.38
N GLU A 233 10.67 16.55 14.10
CA GLU A 233 9.35 16.10 13.63
C GLU A 233 9.10 14.63 13.98
N GLN A 234 10.14 13.78 13.98
CA GLN A 234 10.00 12.33 14.11
C GLN A 234 9.16 11.86 15.32
N PRO A 235 9.36 12.40 16.55
CA PRO A 235 8.55 11.97 17.70
C PRO A 235 7.06 12.32 17.54
N ARG A 236 6.73 13.44 16.88
CA ARG A 236 5.34 13.85 16.60
C ARG A 236 4.73 13.00 15.51
N LEU A 237 5.47 12.71 14.45
CA LEU A 237 5.03 11.84 13.36
C LEU A 237 4.67 10.45 13.87
N VAL A 238 5.57 9.85 14.67
CA VAL A 238 5.35 8.54 15.29
C VAL A 238 4.16 8.57 16.24
N ALA A 239 4.06 9.59 17.09
CA ALA A 239 2.95 9.73 18.03
C ALA A 239 1.61 9.86 17.29
N ASN A 240 1.58 10.58 16.17
CA ASN A 240 0.39 10.73 15.34
C ASN A 240 0.01 9.43 14.63
N LEU A 241 0.97 8.68 14.06
CA LEU A 241 0.72 7.35 13.50
C LEU A 241 0.15 6.42 14.58
N GLY A 242 0.73 6.44 15.77
CA GLY A 242 0.28 5.64 16.89
C GLY A 242 0.65 4.15 16.77
N PRO A 243 0.19 3.33 17.72
CA PRO A 243 0.70 1.97 17.90
C PRO A 243 0.12 0.94 16.92
N THR A 244 -1.02 1.22 16.29
CA THR A 244 -1.78 0.21 15.53
C THR A 244 -2.21 0.68 14.14
N ASN A 245 -2.33 1.98 13.89
CA ASN A 245 -2.78 2.45 12.59
C ASN A 245 -1.75 2.10 11.52
N GLN A 246 -2.25 1.78 10.35
CA GLN A 246 -1.46 1.40 9.18
C GLN A 246 -1.26 2.55 8.21
N MET A 247 -2.05 3.62 8.31
CA MET A 247 -2.02 4.73 7.36
C MET A 247 -1.87 6.05 8.09
N LEU A 248 -1.03 6.92 7.54
CA LEU A 248 -0.84 8.29 7.99
C LEU A 248 -0.99 9.21 6.78
N LEU A 249 -1.96 10.11 6.81
CA LEU A 249 -2.07 11.17 5.82
C LEU A 249 -1.29 12.39 6.32
N LEU A 250 -0.19 12.71 5.64
CA LEU A 250 0.53 13.94 5.86
C LEU A 250 -0.27 15.07 5.23
N GLU A 251 -0.76 16.00 6.05
CA GLU A 251 -1.52 17.16 5.59
C GLU A 251 -0.66 17.96 4.59
N ASP A 252 -1.29 18.45 3.53
CA ASP A 252 -0.64 19.21 2.44
C ASP A 252 0.51 18.49 1.68
N HIS A 253 0.67 17.17 1.85
CA HIS A 253 1.80 16.43 1.29
C HIS A 253 1.36 15.12 0.61
N GLY A 254 0.84 14.16 1.35
CA GLY A 254 0.43 12.87 0.78
C GLY A 254 0.44 11.71 1.77
N PRO A 255 0.15 10.50 1.30
CA PRO A 255 0.02 9.32 2.16
C PRO A 255 1.34 8.66 2.53
N ILE A 256 1.36 8.09 3.73
CA ILE A 256 2.27 7.03 4.18
C ILE A 256 1.42 5.82 4.57
N VAL A 257 1.82 4.64 4.09
CA VAL A 257 1.26 3.35 4.52
C VAL A 257 2.37 2.51 5.14
N ALA A 258 2.16 2.04 6.38
CA ALA A 258 3.10 1.30 7.20
C ALA A 258 2.47 -0.02 7.66
N CYS A 259 2.90 -1.14 7.08
CA CYS A 259 2.28 -2.45 7.27
C CYS A 259 3.29 -3.57 7.59
N PRO A 260 2.81 -4.70 8.17
CA PRO A 260 3.63 -5.90 8.39
C PRO A 260 4.16 -6.58 7.14
N THR A 261 3.54 -6.35 5.98
CA THR A 261 3.96 -6.91 4.70
C THR A 261 3.91 -5.87 3.58
N LEU A 262 4.67 -6.10 2.50
CA LEU A 262 4.67 -5.22 1.32
C LEU A 262 3.32 -5.29 0.59
N GLU A 263 2.70 -6.46 0.60
CA GLU A 263 1.40 -6.77 0.03
C GLU A 263 0.28 -5.99 0.74
N GLU A 264 0.30 -5.93 2.06
CA GLU A 264 -0.61 -5.08 2.85
C GLU A 264 -0.34 -3.60 2.63
N ALA A 265 0.93 -3.18 2.53
CA ALA A 265 1.26 -1.79 2.22
C ALA A 265 0.73 -1.38 0.83
N PHE A 266 0.85 -2.27 -0.16
CA PHE A 266 0.25 -2.09 -1.49
C PHE A 266 -1.27 -2.00 -1.42
N ALA A 267 -1.95 -2.93 -0.74
CA ALA A 267 -3.40 -2.90 -0.61
C ALA A 267 -3.87 -1.62 0.08
N GLY A 268 -3.18 -1.19 1.14
CA GLY A 268 -3.43 0.06 1.83
C GLY A 268 -3.31 1.27 0.90
N MET A 269 -2.21 1.39 0.15
CA MET A 269 -2.03 2.48 -0.81
C MET A 269 -3.10 2.46 -1.91
N TYR A 270 -3.45 1.27 -2.40
CA TYR A 270 -4.47 1.08 -3.42
C TYR A 270 -5.85 1.56 -2.96
N PHE A 271 -6.29 1.13 -1.78
CA PHE A 271 -7.60 1.51 -1.26
C PHE A 271 -7.64 2.97 -0.82
N LEU A 272 -6.57 3.48 -0.22
CA LEU A 272 -6.46 4.89 0.16
C LEU A 272 -6.60 5.83 -1.03
N THR A 273 -5.79 5.64 -2.07
CA THR A 273 -5.83 6.49 -3.27
C THR A 273 -7.17 6.39 -4.00
N ARG A 274 -7.76 5.20 -4.06
CA ARG A 274 -9.13 5.02 -4.60
C ARG A 274 -10.21 5.72 -3.78
N ALA A 275 -10.13 5.65 -2.45
CA ALA A 275 -11.06 6.36 -1.57
C ALA A 275 -11.01 7.86 -1.83
N CYS A 276 -9.81 8.44 -1.93
CA CYS A 276 -9.61 9.84 -2.28
C CYS A 276 -10.22 10.19 -3.64
N LYS A 277 -9.98 9.36 -4.66
CA LYS A 277 -10.54 9.54 -5.99
C LYS A 277 -12.06 9.52 -6.01
N TYR A 278 -12.69 8.59 -5.29
CA TYR A 278 -14.14 8.56 -5.14
C TYR A 278 -14.65 9.82 -4.44
N GLN A 279 -13.98 10.26 -3.37
CA GLN A 279 -14.35 11.47 -2.65
C GLN A 279 -14.30 12.72 -3.54
N ILE A 280 -13.20 12.94 -4.27
CA ILE A 280 -13.07 14.08 -5.20
C ILE A 280 -14.17 14.04 -6.26
N LYS A 281 -14.41 12.88 -6.88
CA LYS A 281 -15.46 12.72 -7.91
C LYS A 281 -16.85 12.94 -7.35
N SER A 282 -17.11 12.49 -6.13
CA SER A 282 -18.41 12.63 -5.47
C SER A 282 -18.68 14.10 -5.14
N LEU A 283 -17.69 14.79 -4.56
CA LEU A 283 -17.77 16.23 -4.28
C LEU A 283 -17.95 17.03 -5.57
N SER A 284 -17.24 16.67 -6.65
CA SER A 284 -17.43 17.30 -7.96
C SER A 284 -18.84 17.11 -8.50
N ALA A 285 -19.41 15.90 -8.40
CA ALA A 285 -20.78 15.61 -8.84
C ALA A 285 -21.84 16.38 -8.03
N ALA A 286 -21.55 16.66 -6.75
CA ALA A 286 -22.38 17.49 -5.88
C ALA A 286 -22.18 19.01 -6.08
N GLY A 287 -21.28 19.44 -6.98
CA GLY A 287 -20.93 20.85 -7.17
C GLY A 287 -20.18 21.46 -5.98
N GLY A 288 -19.39 20.65 -5.28
CA GLY A 288 -18.63 21.05 -4.07
C GLY A 288 -19.48 21.14 -2.80
N ASP A 289 -20.77 20.82 -2.86
CA ASP A 289 -21.68 20.93 -1.72
C ASP A 289 -21.77 19.60 -0.96
N LEU A 290 -21.04 19.52 0.16
CA LEU A 290 -21.03 18.34 1.03
C LEU A 290 -22.44 17.97 1.54
N SER A 291 -23.36 18.94 1.65
CA SER A 291 -24.73 18.65 2.11
C SER A 291 -25.56 17.85 1.10
N LYS A 292 -25.10 17.74 -0.15
CA LYS A 292 -25.71 16.92 -1.21
C LYS A 292 -25.07 15.53 -1.33
N ILE A 293 -24.14 15.20 -0.45
CA ILE A 293 -23.49 13.88 -0.41
C ILE A 293 -24.20 13.00 0.62
N HIS A 294 -24.52 11.77 0.24
CA HIS A 294 -25.01 10.78 1.18
C HIS A 294 -23.86 10.27 2.05
N LEU A 295 -23.87 10.64 3.32
CA LEU A 295 -22.96 10.11 4.33
C LEU A 295 -23.70 9.05 5.17
N PRO A 296 -23.08 7.90 5.43
CA PRO A 296 -23.62 6.94 6.39
C PRO A 296 -23.72 7.58 7.78
N ASP A 297 -24.76 7.24 8.53
CA ASP A 297 -24.87 7.63 9.94
C ASP A 297 -23.92 6.80 10.83
N ASP A 298 -23.73 7.25 12.07
CA ASP A 298 -22.83 6.58 13.03
C ASP A 298 -23.21 5.11 13.26
N THR A 299 -24.51 4.77 13.20
CA THR A 299 -25.00 3.40 13.36
C THR A 299 -24.53 2.51 12.21
N THR A 300 -24.70 3.00 10.98
CA THR A 300 -24.28 2.31 9.75
C THR A 300 -22.77 2.16 9.73
N MET A 301 -22.03 3.19 10.15
CA MET A 301 -20.57 3.15 10.28
C MET A 301 -20.10 2.09 11.27
N ASN A 302 -20.71 2.01 12.46
CA ASN A 302 -20.36 1.02 13.47
C ASN A 302 -20.68 -0.41 13.01
N GLU A 303 -21.82 -0.65 12.38
CA GLU A 303 -22.18 -1.97 11.83
C GLU A 303 -21.26 -2.41 10.70
N MET A 304 -20.81 -1.44 9.90
CA MET A 304 -19.85 -1.68 8.82
C MET A 304 -18.49 -2.13 9.36
N VAL A 305 -17.96 -1.48 10.41
CA VAL A 305 -16.72 -1.89 11.08
C VAL A 305 -16.83 -3.32 11.61
N LYS A 306 -17.90 -3.63 12.35
CA LYS A 306 -18.14 -5.00 12.87
C LYS A 306 -18.15 -6.05 11.77
N ARG A 307 -18.78 -5.77 10.62
CA ARG A 307 -18.84 -6.72 9.49
C ARG A 307 -17.47 -6.98 8.88
N MET A 308 -16.58 -5.99 8.87
CA MET A 308 -15.22 -6.19 8.38
C MET A 308 -14.38 -7.01 9.36
N GLU A 309 -14.49 -6.74 10.66
CA GLU A 309 -13.83 -7.54 11.70
C GLU A 309 -14.27 -9.01 11.61
N MET A 310 -15.57 -9.28 11.43
CA MET A 310 -16.09 -10.64 11.24
C MET A 310 -15.58 -11.32 9.95
N PHE A 311 -15.28 -10.57 8.89
CA PHE A 311 -14.78 -11.14 7.64
C PHE A 311 -13.29 -11.49 7.74
N ASP A 312 -12.51 -10.69 8.47
CA ASP A 312 -11.10 -10.97 8.76
C ASP A 312 -10.96 -12.18 9.71
N GLU A 313 -11.96 -12.44 10.58
CA GLU A 313 -11.93 -13.54 11.56
C GLU A 313 -12.62 -14.85 11.11
N ALA A 314 -13.42 -14.86 10.04
CA ALA A 314 -14.20 -16.04 9.66
C ALA A 314 -13.39 -17.01 8.77
N PRO A 315 -13.08 -18.25 9.22
CA PRO A 315 -12.60 -19.28 8.33
C PRO A 315 -13.68 -19.57 7.28
N LEU A 316 -13.29 -19.67 6.01
CA LEU A 316 -14.15 -20.20 4.96
C LEU A 316 -14.47 -21.67 5.28
N ALA A 317 -15.53 -21.89 6.05
CA ALA A 317 -16.12 -23.22 6.16
C ALA A 317 -16.64 -23.58 4.76
N CYS A 318 -15.87 -24.36 4.00
CA CYS A 318 -16.41 -25.11 2.88
C CYS A 318 -17.54 -25.98 3.44
N LYS A 319 -18.79 -25.56 3.26
CA LYS A 319 -19.93 -26.43 3.46
C LYS A 319 -19.84 -27.49 2.36
N GLU A 320 -19.21 -28.62 2.70
CA GLU A 320 -19.34 -29.82 1.91
C GLU A 320 -20.83 -30.18 1.89
N ASP A 321 -21.45 -30.04 0.71
CA ASP A 321 -22.75 -30.63 0.46
C ASP A 321 -22.62 -32.14 0.66
N ASN A 322 -23.32 -32.66 1.68
CA ASN A 322 -23.38 -34.07 2.05
C ASN A 322 -23.80 -34.96 0.86
N VAL A 323 -22.83 -35.40 0.06
CA VAL A 323 -22.97 -36.59 -0.78
C VAL A 323 -22.41 -37.74 0.03
N LYS A 324 -23.30 -38.54 0.62
CA LYS A 324 -22.95 -39.83 1.22
C LYS A 324 -22.43 -40.76 0.13
N SER A 325 -21.11 -40.89 0.00
CA SER A 325 -20.49 -42.11 -0.54
C SER A 325 -19.66 -42.74 0.55
N SER A 326 -20.08 -43.94 0.95
CA SER A 326 -19.35 -44.83 1.84
C SER A 326 -18.01 -45.22 1.23
N ASP A 327 -16.92 -44.69 1.76
CA ASP A 327 -15.71 -45.49 2.01
C ASP A 327 -14.82 -44.78 3.03
N GLN A 328 -14.50 -45.50 4.10
CA GLN A 328 -13.63 -45.05 5.17
C GLN A 328 -12.17 -45.30 4.77
N THR A 329 -11.39 -44.24 4.62
CA THR A 329 -9.97 -44.25 4.95
C THR A 329 -9.64 -42.97 5.71
N SER A 330 -9.26 -43.13 6.97
CA SER A 330 -8.86 -42.09 7.89
C SER A 330 -7.48 -41.53 7.52
N GLU A 331 -7.43 -40.29 7.07
CA GLU A 331 -6.25 -39.43 7.22
C GLU A 331 -6.65 -38.23 8.08
N ASN A 332 -6.05 -38.15 9.27
CA ASN A 332 -6.12 -36.98 10.14
C ASN A 332 -5.34 -35.82 9.49
N GLY A 333 -5.96 -35.14 8.53
CA GLY A 333 -5.59 -33.78 8.16
C GLY A 333 -6.60 -32.84 8.78
N SER A 334 -6.19 -32.04 9.77
CA SER A 334 -6.96 -30.84 10.14
C SER A 334 -7.20 -30.04 8.85
N PRO A 335 -8.44 -29.60 8.52
CA PRO A 335 -8.68 -28.79 7.35
C PRO A 335 -7.73 -27.59 7.41
N ALA A 336 -6.89 -27.42 6.40
CA ALA A 336 -6.04 -26.23 6.31
C ALA A 336 -6.97 -25.03 6.36
N GLU A 337 -6.84 -24.21 7.41
CA GLU A 337 -7.52 -22.93 7.51
C GLU A 337 -7.09 -22.10 6.30
N VAL A 338 -7.97 -21.98 5.30
CA VAL A 338 -7.72 -21.12 4.14
C VAL A 338 -7.91 -19.69 4.62
N MET A 339 -6.86 -19.12 5.18
CA MET A 339 -6.81 -17.70 5.54
C MET A 339 -7.00 -16.88 4.26
N HIS A 340 -7.91 -15.92 4.28
CA HIS A 340 -8.22 -15.10 3.11
C HIS A 340 -7.13 -14.04 2.90
N ASP A 341 -6.04 -14.39 2.21
CA ASP A 341 -4.95 -13.47 1.85
C ASP A 341 -5.32 -12.54 0.68
N THR A 342 -6.24 -11.59 0.94
CA THR A 342 -6.63 -10.59 -0.06
C THR A 342 -5.44 -9.74 -0.53
N PRO A 343 -4.60 -9.18 0.38
CA PRO A 343 -3.50 -8.32 -0.02
C PRO A 343 -2.50 -9.04 -0.93
N GLY A 344 -2.12 -10.28 -0.59
CA GLY A 344 -1.22 -11.08 -1.41
C GLY A 344 -1.79 -11.40 -2.78
N LEU A 345 -3.08 -11.73 -2.88
CA LEU A 345 -3.76 -11.93 -4.16
C LEU A 345 -3.81 -10.66 -5.02
N MET A 346 -4.08 -9.50 -4.40
CA MET A 346 -4.07 -8.19 -5.07
C MET A 346 -2.67 -7.87 -5.60
N PHE A 347 -1.65 -8.02 -4.77
CA PHE A 347 -0.26 -7.76 -5.15
C PHE A 347 0.22 -8.73 -6.24
N ALA A 348 -0.10 -10.02 -6.14
CA ALA A 348 0.23 -11.01 -7.17
C ALA A 348 -0.41 -10.66 -8.53
N TYR A 349 -1.64 -10.14 -8.55
CA TYR A 349 -2.27 -9.65 -9.78
C TYR A 349 -1.54 -8.42 -10.35
N ALA A 350 -1.23 -7.44 -9.50
CA ALA A 350 -0.51 -6.23 -9.90
C ALA A 350 0.90 -6.58 -10.40
N ARG A 351 1.60 -7.51 -9.74
CA ARG A 351 2.90 -8.06 -10.17
C ARG A 351 2.83 -8.63 -11.59
N ARG A 352 1.88 -9.52 -11.88
CA ARG A 352 1.74 -10.09 -13.24
C ARG A 352 1.51 -9.01 -14.29
N THR A 353 0.79 -7.95 -13.93
CA THR A 353 0.58 -6.79 -14.81
C THR A 353 1.89 -6.03 -15.03
N ALA A 354 2.65 -5.74 -13.99
CA ALA A 354 3.96 -5.10 -14.10
C ALA A 354 4.95 -5.94 -14.92
N GLU A 355 5.09 -7.23 -14.63
CA GLU A 355 5.96 -8.15 -15.37
C GLU A 355 5.60 -8.24 -16.85
N LYS A 356 4.30 -8.22 -17.19
CA LYS A 356 3.83 -8.17 -18.57
C LYS A 356 4.16 -6.84 -19.25
N THR A 357 4.07 -5.73 -18.53
CA THR A 357 4.26 -4.38 -19.10
C THR A 357 5.74 -4.04 -19.31
N PHE A 358 6.60 -4.31 -18.32
CA PHE A 358 8.03 -3.94 -18.37
C PHE A 358 8.94 -5.10 -18.82
N GLY A 359 8.47 -6.34 -18.70
CA GLY A 359 9.28 -7.53 -18.96
C GLY A 359 10.16 -7.92 -17.77
N LEU A 360 10.31 -9.23 -17.54
CA LEU A 360 11.03 -9.78 -16.39
C LEU A 360 12.48 -9.28 -16.28
N ALA A 361 13.18 -9.17 -17.41
CA ALA A 361 14.57 -8.71 -17.41
C ALA A 361 14.69 -7.28 -16.87
N SER A 362 13.80 -6.37 -17.30
CA SER A 362 13.82 -4.96 -16.87
C SER A 362 13.54 -4.77 -15.38
N ILE A 363 12.89 -5.73 -14.71
CA ILE A 363 12.53 -5.60 -13.29
C ILE A 363 13.56 -6.28 -12.39
N TYR A 364 14.14 -7.40 -12.86
CA TYR A 364 14.95 -8.27 -12.01
C TYR A 364 16.43 -8.29 -12.36
N ARG A 365 16.87 -7.62 -13.44
CA ARG A 365 18.28 -7.61 -13.88
C ARG A 365 18.72 -6.21 -14.24
#